data_AF-A0A7V2I905-F1
#
_entry.id   AF-A0A7V2I905-F1
#
_cell.length_a   1.000
_cell.length_b   1.000
_cell.length_c   1.000
_cell.angle_alpha   90.00
_cell.angle_beta   90.00
_cell.angle_gamma   90.00
#
_symmetry.space_group_name_H-M   'P 1'
#
loop_
_entity.id
_entity.type
_entity.pdbx_description
1 polymer ?
#
loop_
_entity_poly.entity_id
_entity_poly.type
_entity_poly.pdbx_seq_one_letter_code
_entity_poly.pdbx_strand_id
1 'polypeptide(L)'
;MLLRRLRARYARTTLQTKFALHVVSSTTALFAVLIPLVLYVQQRALVSAVERSGLRIADIFARSSVQAVVADDYLIMQHVVNGIASDSKVVYAMLLREDGEVLVHSTALERGKRYADPVSLQAAAARAPLVQSDVPTRVDGRRVYDFAVPVWVLGDKRAVARVGLSIEEELRQVSRTRNWSLAFGAVVLVVGLGWAAFQARRVTRPVQTLVQGTREIARGNLAHR
;
A
#
# COMPACT_ATOMS: atom_id res chain seq x y z
N MET A 1 9.13 27.85 29.81
CA MET A 1 10.02 27.48 30.93
C MET A 1 10.76 26.14 30.76
N LEU A 2 10.19 25.10 30.12
CA LEU A 2 10.86 23.80 29.91
C LEU A 2 12.17 23.87 29.08
N LEU A 3 12.21 24.70 28.03
CA LEU A 3 13.38 24.85 27.15
C LEU A 3 14.62 25.44 27.86
N ARG A 4 14.44 26.31 28.87
CA ARG A 4 15.57 26.85 29.68
C ARG A 4 16.13 25.82 30.66
N ARG A 5 15.28 24.93 31.20
CA ARG A 5 15.71 23.85 32.12
C ARG A 5 16.46 22.73 31.40
N LEU A 6 16.09 22.43 30.15
CA LEU A 6 16.83 21.49 29.29
C LEU A 6 18.22 22.02 28.91
N ARG A 7 18.32 23.33 28.59
CA ARG A 7 19.60 24.00 28.27
C ARG A 7 20.60 24.00 29.43
N ALA A 8 20.13 24.17 30.66
CA ALA A 8 20.97 24.17 31.86
C ALA A 8 21.49 22.76 32.25
N ARG A 9 20.71 21.70 31.99
CA ARG A 9 21.17 20.31 32.14
C ARG A 9 22.20 19.93 31.06
N TYR A 10 22.04 20.44 29.83
CA TYR A 10 22.98 20.23 28.72
C TYR A 10 24.36 20.90 28.91
N ALA A 11 24.42 21.94 29.75
CA ALA A 11 25.65 22.66 30.06
C ALA A 11 26.51 21.96 31.14
N ARG A 12 25.92 21.10 31.98
CA ARG A 12 26.63 20.33 33.03
C ARG A 12 27.01 18.90 32.61
N THR A 13 26.56 18.47 31.44
CA THR A 13 26.85 17.15 30.89
C THR A 13 28.17 17.15 30.11
N THR A 14 29.01 16.15 30.37
CA THR A 14 30.29 15.93 29.66
C THR A 14 30.08 15.90 28.14
N LEU A 15 31.11 16.31 27.37
CA LEU A 15 31.11 16.40 25.90
C LEU A 15 30.48 15.16 25.20
N GLN A 16 30.59 14.00 25.86
CA GLN A 16 30.06 12.70 25.49
C GLN A 16 28.51 12.65 25.44
N THR A 17 27.82 13.34 26.33
CA THR A 17 26.35 13.40 26.33
C THR A 17 25.83 14.23 25.16
N LYS A 18 26.61 15.24 24.75
CA LYS A 18 26.30 16.06 23.57
C LYS A 18 26.46 15.22 22.30
N PHE A 19 27.58 14.49 22.17
CA PHE A 19 27.81 13.57 21.05
C PHE A 19 26.76 12.46 20.97
N ALA A 20 26.42 11.83 22.10
CA ALA A 20 25.37 10.81 22.15
C ALA A 20 24.00 11.38 21.76
N LEU A 21 23.67 12.60 22.21
CA LEU A 21 22.42 13.26 21.82
C LEU A 21 22.38 13.55 20.31
N HIS A 22 23.50 13.96 19.70
CA HIS A 22 23.58 14.18 18.26
C HIS A 22 23.41 12.91 17.43
N VAL A 23 24.02 11.79 17.86
CA VAL A 23 23.88 10.51 17.15
C VAL A 23 22.46 9.95 17.28
N VAL A 24 21.86 10.05 18.48
CA VAL A 24 20.47 9.60 18.70
C VAL A 24 19.50 10.50 17.95
N SER A 25 19.69 11.82 17.95
CA SER A 25 18.81 12.74 17.23
C SER A 25 18.92 12.57 15.71
N SER A 26 20.13 12.39 15.17
CA SER A 26 20.31 12.18 13.72
C SER A 26 19.72 10.84 13.27
N THR A 27 19.92 9.78 14.05
CA THR A 27 19.36 8.45 13.74
C THR A 27 17.83 8.49 13.81
N THR A 28 17.26 9.11 14.85
CA THR A 28 15.80 9.24 15.00
C THR A 28 15.20 10.09 13.88
N ALA A 29 15.84 11.20 13.52
CA ALA A 29 15.41 12.05 12.40
C ALA A 29 15.42 11.29 11.07
N LEU A 30 16.44 10.46 10.83
CA LEU A 30 16.51 9.62 9.64
C LEU A 30 15.32 8.64 9.56
N PHE A 31 15.00 7.94 10.65
CA PHE A 31 13.85 7.03 10.70
C PHE A 31 12.50 7.75 10.61
N ALA A 32 12.38 8.94 11.21
CA ALA A 32 11.18 9.75 11.13
C ALA A 32 10.87 10.20 9.69
N VAL A 33 11.87 10.28 8.81
CA VAL A 33 11.71 10.58 7.38
C VAL A 33 11.55 9.30 6.55
N LEU A 34 12.33 8.25 6.84
CA LEU A 34 12.29 7.00 6.07
C LEU A 34 10.97 6.25 6.21
N ILE A 35 10.41 6.16 7.42
CA ILE A 35 9.17 5.39 7.65
C ILE A 35 8.00 5.97 6.83
N PRO A 36 7.68 7.28 6.90
CA PRO A 36 6.65 7.87 6.04
C PRO A 36 6.92 7.70 4.55
N LEU A 37 8.18 7.84 4.12
CA LEU A 37 8.57 7.67 2.73
C LEU A 37 8.30 6.25 2.23
N VAL A 38 8.68 5.23 3.00
CA VAL A 38 8.42 3.82 2.66
C VAL A 38 6.93 3.54 2.61
N LEU A 39 6.16 4.02 3.59
CA LEU A 39 4.70 3.84 3.61
C LEU A 39 4.04 4.49 2.40
N TYR A 40 4.51 5.68 2.00
CA TYR A 40 4.01 6.40 0.83
C TYR A 40 4.31 5.65 -0.48
N VAL A 41 5.54 5.18 -0.66
CA VAL A 41 5.93 4.40 -1.85
C VAL A 41 5.14 3.09 -1.93
N GLN A 42 4.96 2.39 -0.81
CA GLN A 42 4.17 1.16 -0.77
C GLN A 42 2.70 1.38 -1.12
N GLN A 43 2.06 2.42 -0.58
CA GLN A 43 0.66 2.72 -0.89
C GLN A 43 0.46 2.99 -2.38
N ARG A 44 1.35 3.78 -3.00
CA ARG A 44 1.28 4.05 -4.43
C ARG A 44 1.50 2.80 -5.27
N ALA A 45 2.47 1.96 -4.90
CA ALA A 45 2.74 0.72 -5.61
C ALA A 45 1.54 -0.24 -5.57
N LEU A 46 0.83 -0.30 -4.43
CA LEU A 46 -0.36 -1.14 -4.26
C LEU A 46 -1.51 -0.67 -5.17
N VAL A 47 -1.85 0.62 -5.17
CA VAL A 47 -2.92 1.17 -6.01
C VAL A 47 -2.63 0.90 -7.48
N SER A 48 -1.41 1.17 -7.94
CA SER A 48 -1.04 0.91 -9.33
C SER A 48 -0.99 -0.59 -9.67
N ALA A 49 -0.68 -1.47 -8.72
CA ALA A 49 -0.72 -2.92 -8.94
C ALA A 49 -2.16 -3.41 -9.16
N VAL A 50 -3.08 -2.92 -8.33
CA VAL A 50 -4.52 -3.18 -8.43
C VAL A 50 -5.06 -2.73 -9.78
N GLU A 51 -4.82 -1.47 -10.16
CA GLU A 51 -5.34 -0.92 -11.42
C GLU A 51 -4.84 -1.73 -12.62
N ARG A 52 -3.54 -2.06 -12.64
CA ARG A 52 -2.96 -2.90 -13.71
C ARG A 52 -3.50 -4.33 -13.71
N SER A 53 -3.78 -4.89 -12.53
CA SER A 53 -4.38 -6.22 -12.44
C SER A 53 -5.82 -6.21 -12.92
N GLY A 54 -6.62 -5.24 -12.46
CA GLY A 54 -8.03 -5.14 -12.81
C GLY A 54 -8.27 -4.81 -14.27
N LEU A 55 -7.47 -3.91 -14.84
CA LEU A 55 -7.50 -3.64 -16.28
C LEU A 55 -7.16 -4.88 -17.12
N ARG A 56 -6.23 -5.72 -16.67
CA ARG A 56 -5.90 -6.97 -17.37
C ARG A 56 -7.04 -7.98 -17.31
N ILE A 57 -7.68 -8.14 -16.15
CA ILE A 57 -8.85 -9.01 -16.01
C ILE A 57 -9.99 -8.53 -16.91
N ALA A 58 -10.27 -7.22 -16.89
CA ALA A 58 -11.32 -6.63 -17.71
C ALA A 58 -11.01 -6.70 -19.22
N ASP A 59 -9.75 -6.55 -19.64
CA ASP A 59 -9.33 -6.72 -21.03
C ASP A 59 -9.49 -8.18 -21.50
N ILE A 60 -9.08 -9.16 -20.69
CA ILE A 60 -9.29 -10.58 -20.98
C ILE A 60 -10.79 -10.88 -21.07
N PHE A 61 -11.59 -10.35 -20.16
CA PHE A 61 -13.04 -10.50 -20.18
C PHE A 61 -13.66 -9.88 -21.43
N ALA A 62 -13.25 -8.67 -21.81
CA ALA A 62 -13.73 -8.02 -23.04
C ALA A 62 -13.40 -8.85 -24.28
N ARG A 63 -12.17 -9.33 -24.41
CA ARG A 63 -11.71 -10.15 -25.54
C ARG A 63 -12.41 -11.50 -25.63
N SER A 64 -12.57 -12.19 -24.49
CA SER A 64 -13.29 -13.47 -24.45
C SER A 64 -14.79 -13.32 -24.73
N SER A 65 -15.35 -12.14 -24.47
CA SER A 65 -16.76 -11.83 -24.76
C SER A 65 -17.04 -11.49 -26.23
N VAL A 66 -16.01 -11.22 -27.05
CA VAL A 66 -16.20 -10.82 -28.46
C VAL A 66 -17.05 -11.84 -29.22
N GLN A 67 -16.70 -13.13 -29.16
CA GLN A 67 -17.45 -14.17 -29.87
C GLN A 67 -18.87 -14.33 -29.34
N ALA A 68 -19.05 -14.25 -28.02
CA ALA A 68 -20.36 -14.33 -27.39
C ALA A 68 -21.28 -13.17 -27.82
N VAL A 69 -20.72 -11.96 -27.91
CA VAL A 69 -21.43 -10.74 -28.36
C VAL A 69 -21.72 -10.76 -29.86
N VAL A 70 -20.82 -11.33 -30.68
CA VAL A 70 -21.06 -11.52 -32.12
C VAL A 70 -22.22 -12.48 -32.36
N ALA A 71 -22.26 -13.58 -31.62
CA ALA A 71 -23.31 -14.60 -31.76
C ALA A 71 -24.65 -14.16 -31.18
N ASP A 72 -24.68 -13.10 -30.36
CA ASP A 72 -25.83 -12.67 -29.55
C ASP A 72 -26.42 -13.81 -28.71
N ASP A 73 -25.56 -14.77 -28.32
CA ASP A 73 -25.95 -15.98 -27.61
C ASP A 73 -25.75 -15.78 -26.10
N TYR A 74 -26.88 -15.67 -25.41
CA TYR A 74 -26.92 -15.51 -23.96
C TYR A 74 -26.20 -16.64 -23.21
N LEU A 75 -26.28 -17.88 -23.66
CA LEU A 75 -25.65 -19.02 -22.96
C LEU A 75 -24.13 -18.89 -23.02
N ILE A 76 -23.59 -18.49 -24.17
CA ILE A 76 -22.15 -18.27 -24.35
C ILE A 76 -21.71 -17.06 -23.49
N MET A 77 -22.47 -15.97 -23.52
CA MET A 77 -22.20 -14.79 -22.69
C MET A 77 -22.19 -15.13 -21.19
N GLN A 78 -23.18 -15.91 -20.73
CA GLN A 78 -23.29 -16.33 -19.34
C GLN A 78 -22.14 -17.26 -18.93
N HIS A 79 -21.70 -18.14 -19.84
CA HIS A 79 -20.55 -19.00 -19.57
C HIS A 79 -19.26 -18.19 -19.38
N VAL A 80 -19.01 -17.20 -20.24
CA VAL A 80 -17.85 -16.30 -20.13
C VAL A 80 -17.92 -15.48 -18.84
N VAL A 81 -19.08 -14.90 -18.53
CA VAL A 81 -19.29 -14.13 -17.29
C VAL A 81 -19.07 -14.98 -16.04
N ASN A 82 -19.60 -16.20 -16.01
CA ASN A 82 -19.42 -17.12 -14.88
C ASN A 82 -17.95 -17.55 -14.72
N GLY A 83 -17.23 -17.72 -15.83
CA GLY A 83 -15.79 -18.00 -15.80
C GLY A 83 -15.01 -16.89 -15.10
N ILE A 84 -15.28 -15.62 -15.45
CA ILE A 84 -14.64 -14.47 -14.80
C ILE A 84 -15.10 -14.31 -13.36
N ALA A 85 -16.40 -14.45 -13.09
CA ALA A 85 -16.97 -14.31 -11.75
C ALA A 85 -16.54 -15.41 -10.77
N SER A 86 -15.92 -16.49 -11.25
CA SER A 86 -15.36 -17.55 -10.38
C SER A 86 -14.07 -17.14 -9.67
N ASP A 87 -13.39 -16.08 -10.14
CA ASP A 87 -12.21 -15.53 -9.46
C ASP A 87 -12.65 -14.88 -8.13
N SER A 88 -11.97 -15.24 -7.02
CA SER A 88 -12.32 -14.76 -5.68
C SER A 88 -12.22 -13.24 -5.52
N LYS A 89 -11.49 -12.56 -6.40
CA LYS A 89 -11.35 -11.09 -6.42
C LYS A 89 -12.53 -10.41 -7.10
N VAL A 90 -13.28 -11.13 -7.93
CA VAL A 90 -14.41 -10.60 -8.70
C VAL A 90 -15.67 -10.60 -7.84
N VAL A 91 -16.19 -9.41 -7.56
CA VAL A 91 -17.45 -9.21 -6.85
C VAL A 91 -18.63 -9.35 -7.80
N TYR A 92 -18.48 -8.84 -9.02
CA TYR A 92 -19.43 -9.02 -10.11
C TYR A 92 -18.72 -8.89 -11.46
N ALA A 93 -19.29 -9.54 -12.47
CA ALA A 93 -18.97 -9.34 -13.87
C ALA A 93 -20.28 -9.21 -14.68
N MET A 94 -20.27 -8.36 -15.70
CA MET A 94 -21.42 -8.12 -16.56
C MET A 94 -21.03 -7.59 -17.94
N LEU A 95 -21.91 -7.78 -18.93
CA LEU A 95 -21.84 -7.09 -20.21
C LEU A 95 -22.98 -6.09 -20.30
N LEU A 96 -22.64 -4.84 -20.62
CA LEU A 96 -23.58 -3.75 -20.84
C LEU A 96 -23.66 -3.42 -22.32
N ARG A 97 -24.84 -3.06 -22.79
CA ARG A 97 -25.03 -2.37 -24.06
C ARG A 97 -24.77 -0.87 -23.87
N GLU A 98 -24.55 -0.15 -24.97
CA GLU A 98 -24.27 1.30 -24.95
C GLU A 98 -25.39 2.14 -24.32
N ASP A 99 -26.62 1.65 -24.32
CA ASP A 99 -27.79 2.28 -23.69
C ASP A 99 -27.94 1.94 -22.18
N GLY A 100 -26.98 1.21 -21.60
CA GLY A 100 -26.99 0.78 -20.21
C GLY A 100 -27.80 -0.48 -19.93
N GLU A 101 -28.31 -1.17 -20.95
CA GLU A 101 -28.98 -2.48 -20.77
C GLU A 101 -27.97 -3.58 -20.39
N VAL A 102 -28.30 -4.37 -19.37
CA VAL A 102 -27.51 -5.52 -18.93
C VAL A 102 -27.82 -6.73 -19.80
N LEU A 103 -26.91 -7.05 -20.73
CA LEU A 103 -27.02 -8.23 -21.60
C LEU A 103 -26.87 -9.52 -20.80
N VAL A 104 -25.89 -9.54 -19.89
CA VAL A 104 -25.59 -10.66 -19.02
C VAL A 104 -24.93 -10.18 -17.74
N HIS A 105 -25.18 -10.88 -16.64
CA HIS A 105 -24.62 -10.56 -15.33
C HIS A 105 -24.36 -11.85 -14.54
N SER A 106 -23.35 -11.81 -13.68
CA SER A 106 -23.02 -12.87 -12.72
C SER A 106 -24.20 -13.20 -11.79
N THR A 107 -24.83 -12.18 -11.22
CA THR A 107 -26.16 -12.24 -10.58
C THR A 107 -27.29 -12.33 -11.61
N ALA A 108 -27.99 -13.47 -11.67
CA ALA A 108 -29.07 -13.71 -12.64
C ALA A 108 -30.22 -12.69 -12.59
N LEU A 109 -30.51 -12.13 -11.42
CA LEU A 109 -31.58 -11.13 -11.21
C LEU A 109 -31.30 -9.77 -11.88
N GLU A 110 -30.07 -9.51 -12.30
CA GLU A 110 -29.69 -8.22 -12.90
C GLU A 110 -29.87 -8.17 -14.43
N ARG A 111 -30.06 -9.33 -15.07
CA ARG A 111 -30.22 -9.42 -16.53
C ARG A 111 -31.43 -8.63 -17.03
N GLY A 112 -31.25 -7.90 -18.13
CA GLY A 112 -32.29 -7.11 -18.78
C GLY A 112 -32.67 -5.82 -18.05
N LYS A 113 -32.08 -5.54 -16.88
CA LYS A 113 -32.20 -4.22 -16.26
C LYS A 113 -31.44 -3.19 -17.08
N ARG A 114 -31.91 -1.94 -17.04
CA ARG A 114 -31.19 -0.80 -17.62
C ARG A 114 -30.68 0.07 -16.48
N TYR A 115 -29.37 0.19 -16.38
CA TYR A 115 -28.73 1.04 -15.37
C TYR A 115 -28.67 2.49 -15.84
N ALA A 116 -29.24 3.38 -15.05
CA ALA A 116 -29.28 4.82 -15.30
C ALA A 116 -28.43 5.62 -14.32
N ASP A 117 -27.69 4.96 -13.43
CA ASP A 117 -26.79 5.64 -12.52
C ASP A 117 -25.58 6.24 -13.28
N PRO A 118 -25.00 7.34 -12.79
CA PRO A 118 -23.91 8.03 -13.49
C PRO A 118 -22.68 7.15 -13.75
N VAL A 119 -22.40 6.18 -12.87
CA VAL A 119 -21.25 5.29 -13.02
C VAL A 119 -21.49 4.32 -14.17
N SER A 120 -22.64 3.65 -14.19
CA SER A 120 -23.02 2.72 -15.26
C SER A 120 -23.12 3.41 -16.62
N LEU A 121 -23.64 4.64 -16.67
CA LEU A 121 -23.72 5.41 -17.91
C LEU A 121 -22.33 5.80 -18.42
N GLN A 122 -21.40 6.21 -17.54
CA GLN A 122 -20.01 6.47 -17.92
C GLN A 122 -19.32 5.21 -18.43
N ALA A 123 -19.54 4.07 -17.76
CA ALA A 123 -19.02 2.78 -18.19
C ALA A 123 -19.58 2.39 -19.58
N ALA A 124 -20.89 2.45 -19.80
CA ALA A 124 -21.52 2.12 -21.07
C ALA A 124 -21.06 3.03 -22.22
N ALA A 125 -20.82 4.31 -21.93
CA ALA A 125 -20.31 5.29 -22.90
C ALA A 125 -18.81 5.13 -23.19
N ALA A 126 -18.05 4.42 -22.34
CA ALA A 126 -16.61 4.32 -22.44
C ALA A 126 -16.15 3.75 -23.81
N ARG A 127 -15.23 4.46 -24.46
CA ARG A 127 -14.58 4.03 -25.72
C ARG A 127 -13.14 3.54 -25.51
N ALA A 128 -12.63 3.69 -24.30
CA ALA A 128 -11.34 3.20 -23.86
C ALA A 128 -11.52 2.56 -22.46
N PRO A 129 -10.56 1.75 -22.00
CA PRO A 129 -10.59 1.22 -20.64
C PRO A 129 -10.77 2.35 -19.61
N LEU A 130 -11.78 2.21 -18.76
CA LEU A 130 -12.14 3.16 -17.71
C LEU A 130 -12.03 2.46 -16.35
N VAL A 131 -11.46 3.17 -15.37
CA VAL A 131 -11.34 2.71 -13.98
C VAL A 131 -12.09 3.69 -13.09
N GLN A 132 -12.96 3.17 -12.22
CA GLN A 132 -13.76 3.95 -11.29
C GLN A 132 -13.62 3.34 -9.88
N SER A 133 -13.16 4.14 -8.91
CA SER A 133 -12.78 3.67 -7.56
C SER A 133 -13.85 3.85 -6.48
N ASP A 134 -14.94 4.57 -6.78
CA ASP A 134 -15.98 4.93 -5.82
C ASP A 134 -17.37 4.67 -6.39
N VAL A 135 -17.64 3.42 -6.76
CA VAL A 135 -18.97 3.02 -7.21
C VAL A 135 -19.91 3.01 -6.01
N PRO A 136 -21.02 3.79 -6.03
CA PRO A 136 -21.96 3.88 -4.90
C PRO A 136 -22.67 2.55 -4.63
N THR A 137 -22.61 1.60 -5.57
CA THR A 137 -22.94 0.20 -5.35
C THR A 137 -21.90 -0.44 -4.43
N ARG A 138 -22.00 -0.14 -3.12
CA ARG A 138 -21.46 -1.01 -2.08
C ARG A 138 -22.18 -2.36 -2.22
N VAL A 139 -21.63 -3.26 -3.01
CA VAL A 139 -22.01 -4.68 -2.96
C VAL A 139 -21.45 -5.19 -1.64
N ASP A 140 -22.32 -5.44 -0.67
CA ASP A 140 -22.00 -5.99 0.66
C ASP A 140 -20.99 -5.18 1.51
N GLY A 141 -20.94 -3.86 1.36
CA GLY A 141 -20.12 -2.99 2.22
C GLY A 141 -18.61 -3.02 1.97
N ARG A 142 -18.16 -3.75 0.95
CA ARG A 142 -16.75 -3.85 0.54
C ARG A 142 -16.35 -2.68 -0.36
N ARG A 143 -15.08 -2.28 -0.33
CA ARG A 143 -14.53 -1.35 -1.35
C ARG A 143 -14.37 -2.09 -2.68
N VAL A 144 -15.08 -1.63 -3.71
CA VAL A 144 -15.07 -2.24 -5.05
C VAL A 144 -14.51 -1.26 -6.06
N TYR A 145 -13.55 -1.74 -6.85
CA TYR A 145 -12.99 -1.02 -7.99
C TYR A 145 -13.64 -1.54 -9.25
N ASP A 146 -14.20 -0.64 -10.03
CA ASP A 146 -14.95 -0.93 -11.23
C ASP A 146 -14.09 -0.66 -12.46
N PHE A 147 -14.02 -1.67 -13.32
CA PHE A 147 -13.26 -1.65 -14.55
C PHE A 147 -14.22 -1.88 -15.71
N ALA A 148 -14.30 -0.92 -16.62
CA ALA A 148 -15.13 -0.98 -17.81
C ALA A 148 -14.24 -0.96 -19.06
N VAL A 149 -14.35 -1.99 -19.90
CA VAL A 149 -13.59 -2.13 -21.14
C VAL A 149 -14.55 -2.37 -22.31
N PRO A 150 -14.51 -1.56 -23.37
CA PRO A 150 -15.38 -1.75 -24.52
C PRO A 150 -15.05 -3.04 -25.28
N VAL A 151 -16.10 -3.74 -25.71
CA VAL A 151 -16.03 -4.92 -26.58
C VAL A 151 -16.27 -4.47 -28.01
N TRP A 152 -15.22 -4.53 -28.81
CA TRP A 152 -15.24 -4.15 -30.22
C TRP A 152 -15.49 -5.36 -31.10
N VAL A 153 -16.45 -5.24 -32.01
CA VAL A 153 -16.77 -6.25 -33.03
C VAL A 153 -16.70 -5.55 -34.38
N LEU A 154 -15.77 -5.97 -35.25
CA LEU A 154 -15.59 -5.40 -36.60
C LEU A 154 -15.41 -3.86 -36.63
N GLY A 155 -14.89 -3.27 -35.55
CA GLY A 155 -14.71 -1.82 -35.43
C GLY A 155 -15.85 -1.07 -34.75
N ASP A 156 -16.97 -1.74 -34.45
CA ASP A 156 -18.10 -1.17 -33.73
C ASP A 156 -18.11 -1.61 -32.27
N LYS A 157 -18.38 -0.66 -31.36
CA LYS A 157 -18.57 -0.96 -29.94
C LYS A 157 -19.94 -1.61 -29.77
N ARG A 158 -19.98 -2.92 -29.52
CA ARG A 158 -21.24 -3.67 -29.38
C ARG A 158 -21.67 -3.86 -27.93
N ALA A 159 -20.70 -3.93 -27.03
CA ALA A 159 -20.93 -4.06 -25.60
C ALA A 159 -19.78 -3.42 -24.81
N VAL A 160 -19.94 -3.34 -23.50
CA VAL A 160 -18.91 -2.97 -22.54
C VAL A 160 -18.82 -4.08 -21.50
N ALA A 161 -17.64 -4.66 -21.37
CA ALA A 161 -17.30 -5.61 -20.34
C ALA A 161 -16.96 -4.87 -19.04
N ARG A 162 -17.77 -5.08 -18.01
CA ARG A 162 -17.65 -4.41 -16.73
C ARG A 162 -17.39 -5.42 -15.62
N VAL A 163 -16.37 -5.16 -14.80
CA VAL A 163 -15.93 -6.04 -13.71
C VAL A 163 -15.72 -5.22 -12.45
N GLY A 164 -16.35 -5.64 -11.36
CA GLY A 164 -16.10 -5.11 -10.02
C GLY A 164 -15.14 -6.00 -9.26
N LEU A 165 -14.02 -5.45 -8.79
CA LEU A 165 -13.02 -6.17 -8.00
C LEU A 165 -12.95 -5.68 -6.57
N SER A 166 -12.84 -6.61 -5.61
CA SER A 166 -12.53 -6.31 -4.21
C SER A 166 -11.07 -6.62 -3.90
N ILE A 167 -10.39 -5.71 -3.20
CA ILE A 167 -8.96 -5.81 -2.86
C ILE A 167 -8.79 -6.10 -1.36
N GLU A 168 -9.88 -6.31 -0.60
CA GLU A 168 -9.78 -6.52 0.84
C GLU A 168 -8.90 -7.73 1.22
N GLU A 169 -8.93 -8.79 0.42
CA GLU A 169 -8.10 -9.97 0.64
C GLU A 169 -6.62 -9.73 0.28
N GLU A 170 -6.33 -8.97 -0.78
CA GLU A 170 -4.95 -8.61 -1.14
C GLU A 170 -4.34 -7.63 -0.14
N LEU A 171 -5.13 -6.67 0.38
CA LEU A 171 -4.71 -5.82 1.49
C LEU A 171 -4.30 -6.65 2.71
N ARG A 172 -4.96 -7.79 2.95
CA ARG A 172 -4.61 -8.71 4.04
C ARG A 172 -3.26 -9.39 3.78
N GLN A 173 -2.96 -9.83 2.56
CA GLN A 173 -1.65 -10.39 2.23
C GLN A 173 -0.53 -9.34 2.25
N VAL A 174 -0.79 -8.14 1.72
CA VAL A 174 0.18 -7.03 1.71
C VAL A 174 0.42 -6.50 3.12
N SER A 175 -0.57 -6.54 4.02
CA SER A 175 -0.38 -6.17 5.42
C SER A 175 0.63 -7.07 6.15
N ARG A 176 0.78 -8.34 5.73
CA ARG A 176 1.78 -9.26 6.30
C ARG A 176 3.19 -8.85 5.88
N THR A 177 3.37 -8.49 4.61
CA THR A 177 4.62 -7.91 4.09
C THR A 177 4.92 -6.54 4.72
N ARG A 178 3.90 -5.71 4.94
CA ARG A 178 3.98 -4.43 5.65
C ARG A 178 4.47 -4.60 7.09
N ASN A 179 3.90 -5.55 7.83
CA ASN A 179 4.33 -5.84 9.19
C ASN A 179 5.78 -6.32 9.23
N TRP A 180 6.23 -7.08 8.22
CA TRP A 180 7.62 -7.50 8.13
C TRP A 180 8.57 -6.33 7.86
N SER A 181 8.23 -5.41 6.95
CA SER A 181 9.03 -4.19 6.74
C SER A 181 9.07 -3.29 7.98
N LEU A 182 7.94 -3.14 8.68
CA LEU A 182 7.88 -2.38 9.94
C LEU A 182 8.64 -3.08 11.07
N ALA A 183 8.53 -4.41 11.20
CA ALA A 183 9.27 -5.20 12.17
C ALA A 183 10.77 -5.14 11.90
N PHE A 184 11.18 -5.21 10.62
CA PHE A 184 12.58 -5.05 10.22
C PHE A 184 13.10 -3.65 10.60
N GLY A 185 12.30 -2.60 10.33
CA GLY A 185 12.60 -1.24 10.80
C GLY A 185 12.74 -1.14 12.31
N ALA A 186 11.84 -1.78 13.07
CA ALA A 186 11.88 -1.82 14.53
C ALA A 186 13.10 -2.58 15.07
N VAL A 187 13.48 -3.71 14.47
CA VAL A 187 14.68 -4.48 14.84
C VAL A 187 15.93 -3.66 14.58
N VAL A 188 16.04 -3.01 13.42
CA VAL A 188 17.19 -2.13 13.11
C VAL A 188 17.27 -0.96 14.10
N LEU A 189 16.13 -0.39 14.51
CA LEU A 189 16.09 0.63 15.56
C LEU A 189 16.62 0.12 16.91
N VAL A 190 16.18 -1.05 17.36
CA VAL A 190 16.64 -1.67 18.62
C VAL A 190 18.14 -1.98 18.56
N VAL A 191 18.61 -2.53 17.44
CA VAL A 191 20.04 -2.82 17.22
C VAL A 191 20.87 -1.53 17.20
N GLY A 192 20.39 -0.49 16.53
CA GLY A 192 21.05 0.82 16.49
C GLY A 192 21.18 1.45 17.88
N LEU A 193 20.11 1.40 18.69
CA LEU A 193 20.13 1.87 20.07
C LEU A 193 21.09 1.05 20.96
N GLY A 194 21.07 -0.28 20.82
CA GLY A 194 21.98 -1.18 21.52
C GLY A 194 23.44 -0.94 21.16
N TRP A 195 23.73 -0.75 19.87
CA TRP A 195 25.07 -0.47 19.36
C TRP A 195 25.60 0.88 19.86
N ALA A 196 24.77 1.92 19.84
CA ALA A 196 25.10 3.23 20.40
C ALA A 196 25.42 3.13 21.91
N ALA A 197 24.63 2.38 22.66
CA ALA A 197 24.87 2.15 24.09
C ALA A 197 26.15 1.35 24.37
N PHE A 198 26.45 0.34 23.54
CA PHE A 198 27.67 -0.45 23.63
C PHE A 198 28.92 0.40 23.36
N GLN A 199 28.91 1.18 22.28
CA GLN A 199 30.02 2.07 21.93
C GLN A 199 30.25 3.16 22.98
N ALA A 200 29.17 3.71 23.55
CA ALA A 200 29.29 4.60 24.70
C ALA A 200 30.05 3.92 25.83
N ARG A 201 29.65 2.70 26.24
CA ARG A 201 30.31 1.98 27.36
C ARG A 201 31.77 1.60 27.08
N ARG A 202 32.11 1.18 25.86
CA ARG A 202 33.47 0.74 25.50
C ARG A 202 34.49 1.87 25.51
N VAL A 203 34.06 3.08 25.14
CA VAL A 203 34.93 4.26 25.10
C VAL A 203 34.95 4.98 26.45
N THR A 204 33.83 4.98 27.20
CA THR A 204 33.76 5.67 28.50
C THR A 204 34.58 5.01 29.60
N ARG A 205 34.71 3.68 29.64
CA ARG A 205 35.52 2.98 30.65
C ARG A 205 36.99 3.43 30.68
N PRO A 206 37.77 3.35 29.58
CA PRO A 206 39.20 3.70 29.62
C PRO A 206 39.46 5.20 29.83
N VAL A 207 38.56 6.08 29.36
CA VAL A 207 38.71 7.53 29.57
C VAL A 207 38.51 7.92 31.05
N GLN A 208 37.59 7.27 31.76
CA GLN A 208 37.42 7.50 33.20
C GLN A 208 38.63 7.04 34.01
N THR A 209 39.27 5.94 33.62
CA THR A 209 40.48 5.43 34.27
C THR A 209 41.67 6.38 34.07
N LEU A 210 41.80 6.97 32.88
CA LEU A 210 42.85 7.96 32.59
C LEU A 210 42.66 9.27 33.36
N VAL A 211 41.42 9.74 33.51
CA VAL A 211 41.10 10.96 34.27
C VAL A 211 41.27 10.76 35.78
N GLN A 212 41.03 9.55 36.29
CA GLN A 212 41.33 9.22 37.69
C GLN A 212 42.84 9.07 37.93
N GLY A 213 43.56 8.41 37.02
CA GLY A 213 45.02 8.27 37.12
C GLY A 213 45.76 9.61 37.12
N THR A 214 45.36 10.56 36.27
CA THR A 214 45.94 11.92 36.28
C THR A 214 45.59 12.73 37.52
N ARG A 215 44.41 12.49 38.15
CA ARG A 215 44.04 13.12 39.43
C ARG A 215 44.80 12.55 40.64
N GLU A 216 45.11 11.26 40.64
CA GLU A 216 45.96 10.63 41.65
C GLU A 216 47.42 11.10 41.52
N ILE A 217 47.94 11.20 40.30
CA ILE A 217 49.29 11.72 40.02
C ILE A 217 49.38 13.21 40.42
N ALA A 218 48.35 14.02 40.15
CA ALA A 218 48.29 15.43 40.55
C ALA A 218 48.17 15.64 42.08
N ARG A 219 47.79 14.60 42.84
CA ARG A 219 47.75 14.61 44.31
C ARG A 219 49.03 14.07 44.96
N GLY A 220 50.05 13.76 44.17
CA GLY A 220 51.38 13.39 44.67
C GLY A 220 51.58 11.90 44.97
N ASN A 221 50.63 11.02 44.62
CA ASN A 221 50.79 9.57 44.78
C ASN A 221 51.46 8.96 43.54
N LEU A 222 52.79 8.97 43.50
CA LEU A 222 53.61 8.42 42.42
C LEU A 222 53.79 6.89 42.48
N ALA A 223 52.99 6.16 43.27
CA ALA A 223 53.17 4.73 43.51
C ALA A 223 52.26 3.79 42.67
N HIS A 224 51.54 4.30 41.67
CA HIS A 224 50.72 3.43 40.80
C HIS A 224 51.51 3.02 39.55
N ARG A 225 51.93 1.76 39.51
CA ARG A 225 52.38 1.05 38.31
C ARG A 225 51.19 0.56 37.49
#